data_AF-A0A1E1LH82-F1
#
_entry.id   AF-A0A1E1LH82-F1
#
_cell.length_a   1.000
_cell.length_b   1.000
_cell.length_c   1.000
_cell.angle_alpha   90.00
_cell.angle_beta   90.00
_cell.angle_gamma   90.00
#
_symmetry.space_group_name_H-M   'P 1'
#
loop_
_entity.id
_entity.type
_entity.pdbx_description
1 polymer ?
#
loop_
_entity_poly.entity_id
_entity_poly.type
_entity_poly.pdbx_seq_one_letter_code
_entity_poly.pdbx_strand_id
1 'polypeptide(L)'
;MGGMMPWSKWATSAERAGNRLLRLRSDWLTFVEGVSSSNDLSGVRERPVVLDHDHCVVYSAHVYSWSGWGSLEGKYSKRSFESFAASMMNNWAYSLGQDIAPVWVGEFGCPHLPNKGDLHYWNNLMRFLKLVDADFAYWAINPKKPANDELETYGLVGNDWETPILDYRLRDMVGLGKQ
;
A
#
# COMPACT_ATOMS: atom_id res chain seq x y z
N MET A 1 -14.71 -0.47 22.45
CA MET A 1 -14.19 -0.05 21.13
C MET A 1 -12.68 -0.07 21.22
N GLY A 2 -12.02 -1.00 20.51
CA GLY A 2 -10.57 -1.18 20.57
C GLY A 2 -9.86 0.02 19.94
N GLY A 3 -8.98 0.67 20.70
CA GLY A 3 -8.32 1.91 20.29
C GLY A 3 -7.37 1.66 19.11
N MET A 4 -7.58 2.38 18.02
CA MET A 4 -6.59 2.50 16.94
C MET A 4 -5.26 2.97 17.54
N MET A 5 -4.15 2.29 17.19
CA MET A 5 -2.82 2.71 17.64
C MET A 5 -2.51 4.10 17.04
N PRO A 6 -2.24 5.13 17.87
CA PRO A 6 -1.83 6.43 17.35
C PRO A 6 -0.48 6.33 16.64
N TRP A 7 -0.28 7.13 15.59
CA TRP A 7 0.97 7.16 14.81
C TRP A 7 2.20 7.33 15.71
N SER A 8 2.18 8.22 16.69
CA SER A 8 3.33 8.46 17.58
C SER A 8 3.79 7.20 18.34
N LYS A 9 2.83 6.37 18.80
CA LYS A 9 3.14 5.10 19.49
C LYS A 9 3.62 4.05 18.50
N TRP A 10 3.04 4.03 17.30
CA TRP A 10 3.47 3.14 16.23
C TRP A 10 4.89 3.46 15.76
N ALA A 11 5.18 4.72 15.44
CA ALA A 11 6.51 5.19 15.05
C ALA A 11 7.58 4.85 16.09
N THR A 12 7.30 5.11 17.39
CA THR A 12 8.23 4.72 18.48
C THR A 12 8.49 3.20 18.51
N SER A 13 7.47 2.39 18.20
CA SER A 13 7.59 0.94 18.17
C SER A 13 8.39 0.47 16.95
N ALA A 14 8.15 1.08 15.79
CA ALA A 14 8.89 0.85 14.55
C ALA A 14 10.38 1.19 14.72
N GLU A 15 10.72 2.32 15.36
CA GLU A 15 12.10 2.71 15.65
C GLU A 15 12.82 1.68 16.53
N ARG A 16 12.15 1.22 17.59
CA ARG A 16 12.71 0.19 18.48
C ARG A 16 12.99 -1.13 17.75
N ALA A 17 12.06 -1.56 16.89
CA ALA A 17 12.22 -2.78 16.11
C ALA A 17 13.30 -2.62 15.03
N GLY A 18 13.24 -1.54 14.25
CA GLY A 18 14.19 -1.20 13.20
C GLY A 18 15.62 -1.10 13.72
N ASN A 19 15.87 -0.32 14.77
CA ASN A 19 17.21 -0.16 15.35
C ASN A 19 17.75 -1.49 15.91
N ARG A 20 16.88 -2.38 16.41
CA ARG A 20 17.32 -3.72 16.84
C ARG A 20 17.80 -4.57 15.67
N LEU A 21 17.09 -4.54 14.53
CA LEU A 21 17.47 -5.26 13.32
C LEU A 21 18.71 -4.67 12.67
N LEU A 22 18.83 -3.34 12.62
CA LEU A 22 19.96 -2.65 12.02
C LEU A 22 21.28 -2.88 12.76
N ARG A 23 21.24 -3.12 14.08
CA ARG A 23 22.42 -3.60 14.82
C ARG A 23 22.93 -4.98 14.39
N LEU A 24 22.08 -5.78 13.76
CA LEU A 24 22.46 -7.08 13.18
C LEU A 24 22.87 -6.93 11.71
N ARG A 25 22.18 -6.05 10.98
CA ARG A 25 22.36 -5.80 9.54
C ARG A 25 22.12 -4.33 9.23
N SER A 26 23.20 -3.54 9.23
CA SER A 26 23.15 -2.09 9.04
C SER A 26 22.86 -1.66 7.59
N ASP A 27 22.89 -2.62 6.66
CA ASP A 27 22.68 -2.43 5.22
C ASP A 27 21.23 -2.68 4.77
N TRP A 28 20.31 -2.97 5.69
CA TRP A 28 18.92 -3.27 5.37
C TRP A 28 18.04 -2.04 5.28
N LEU A 29 17.03 -2.12 4.41
CA LEU A 29 15.89 -1.19 4.42
C LEU A 29 14.89 -1.60 5.50
N THR A 30 14.32 -0.62 6.18
CA THR A 30 13.26 -0.77 7.18
C THR A 30 11.97 -0.20 6.61
N PHE A 31 11.06 -1.10 6.27
CA PHE A 31 9.72 -0.75 5.80
C PHE A 31 8.80 -0.43 6.98
N VAL A 32 8.22 0.77 7.00
CA VAL A 32 7.30 1.21 8.05
C VAL A 32 5.94 1.52 7.46
N GLU A 33 4.97 0.66 7.75
CA GLU A 33 3.59 0.86 7.34
C GLU A 33 2.90 2.02 8.06
N GLY A 34 1.83 2.55 7.45
CA GLY A 34 0.93 3.52 8.08
C GLY A 34 0.04 2.92 9.18
N VAL A 35 -0.77 3.78 9.79
CA VAL A 35 -1.88 3.36 10.65
C VAL A 35 -3.17 3.17 9.83
N SER A 36 -4.27 2.80 10.49
CA SER A 36 -5.59 2.65 9.84
C SER A 36 -5.56 1.61 8.71
N SER A 37 -5.11 0.39 9.03
CA SER A 37 -4.82 -0.66 8.03
C SER A 37 -3.87 -0.17 6.94
N SER A 38 -2.82 0.55 7.36
CA SER A 38 -1.75 1.04 6.51
C SER A 38 -2.18 2.05 5.44
N ASN A 39 -3.37 2.66 5.59
CA ASN A 39 -3.88 3.67 4.67
C ASN A 39 -3.38 5.09 4.97
N ASP A 40 -2.81 5.32 6.16
CA ASP A 40 -2.54 6.66 6.68
C ASP A 40 -1.11 6.80 7.21
N LEU A 41 -0.30 7.57 6.49
CA LEU A 41 1.04 8.02 6.85
C LEU A 41 1.07 9.54 7.09
N SER A 42 -0.07 10.20 7.29
CA SER A 42 -0.13 11.66 7.42
C SER A 42 0.63 12.18 8.64
N GLY A 43 0.73 11.36 9.69
CA GLY A 43 1.49 11.66 10.92
C GLY A 43 3.01 11.74 10.72
N VAL A 44 3.55 11.23 9.61
CA VAL A 44 4.98 11.37 9.27
C VAL A 44 5.38 12.84 9.15
N ARG A 45 4.48 13.74 8.71
CA ARG A 45 4.74 15.19 8.61
C ARG A 45 5.23 15.80 9.92
N GLU A 46 4.66 15.36 11.03
CA GLU A 46 4.92 15.92 12.36
C GLU A 46 5.91 15.06 13.16
N ARG A 47 5.88 13.75 12.94
CA ARG A 47 6.73 12.78 13.64
C ARG A 47 7.26 11.74 12.65
N PRO A 48 8.28 12.06 11.85
CA PRO A 48 8.92 11.07 10.99
C PRO A 48 9.63 10.02 11.86
N VAL A 49 9.75 8.79 11.36
CA VAL A 49 10.56 7.73 11.98
C VAL A 49 12.03 8.08 11.85
N VAL A 50 12.78 7.99 12.95
CA VAL A 50 14.21 8.25 13.00
C VAL A 50 14.93 6.99 13.49
N LEU A 51 15.74 6.39 12.62
CA LEU A 51 16.54 5.21 12.93
C LEU A 51 18.00 5.60 13.24
N ASP A 52 18.75 4.69 13.85
CA ASP A 52 20.17 4.90 14.19
C ASP A 52 21.07 4.97 12.95
N HIS A 53 20.58 4.52 11.80
CA HIS A 53 21.25 4.57 10.50
C HIS A 53 20.48 5.46 9.53
N ASP A 54 21.20 6.31 8.81
CA ASP A 54 20.61 7.17 7.80
C ASP A 54 20.16 6.39 6.55
N HIS A 55 19.17 6.93 5.85
CA HIS A 55 18.76 6.51 4.50
C HIS A 55 18.29 5.05 4.40
N CYS A 56 17.74 4.51 5.49
CA CYS A 56 17.23 3.14 5.54
C CYS A 56 15.72 3.04 5.79
N VAL A 57 14.99 4.15 5.90
CA VAL A 57 13.53 4.13 6.08
C VAL A 57 12.82 4.18 4.73
N VAL A 58 11.88 3.26 4.51
CA VAL A 58 10.90 3.32 3.42
C VAL A 58 9.52 3.26 4.03
N TYR A 59 8.64 4.20 3.69
CA TYR A 59 7.25 4.13 4.19
C TYR A 59 6.40 3.22 3.30
N SER A 60 5.45 2.53 3.90
CA SER A 60 4.56 1.61 3.18
C SER A 60 3.08 1.95 3.37
N ALA A 61 2.34 1.98 2.26
CA ALA A 61 0.90 2.24 2.25
C ALA A 61 0.13 1.08 1.61
N HIS A 62 -1.04 0.73 2.16
CA HIS A 62 -1.97 -0.24 1.54
C HIS A 62 -3.16 0.51 0.97
N VAL A 63 -3.61 0.13 -0.22
CA VAL A 63 -4.72 0.80 -0.89
C VAL A 63 -5.66 -0.25 -1.48
N TYR A 64 -6.88 -0.38 -0.94
CA TYR A 64 -7.90 -1.33 -1.41
C TYR A 64 -9.21 -0.63 -1.77
N SER A 65 -10.09 -1.34 -2.50
CA SER A 65 -11.40 -0.80 -2.90
C SER A 65 -12.27 -0.37 -1.69
N TRP A 66 -12.15 -1.09 -0.57
CA TRP A 66 -12.87 -0.81 0.67
C TRP A 66 -12.20 0.25 1.55
N SER A 67 -10.96 0.63 1.26
CA SER A 67 -10.26 1.72 1.96
C SER A 67 -11.06 3.02 1.91
N GLY A 68 -10.81 3.92 2.86
CA GLY A 68 -11.55 5.17 3.00
C GLY A 68 -12.94 5.03 3.65
N TRP A 69 -13.39 3.83 4.03
CA TRP A 69 -14.68 3.62 4.74
C TRP A 69 -14.88 4.60 5.90
N GLY A 70 -13.83 4.84 6.70
CA GLY A 70 -13.90 5.67 7.92
C GLY A 70 -13.83 7.18 7.70
N SER A 71 -13.79 7.66 6.45
CA SER A 71 -13.71 9.09 6.12
C SER A 71 -15.00 9.60 5.51
N LEU A 72 -15.19 10.92 5.49
CA LEU A 72 -16.45 11.58 5.10
C LEU A 72 -16.87 11.25 3.66
N GLU A 73 -15.93 11.08 2.75
CA GLU A 73 -16.17 10.79 1.34
C GLU A 73 -16.36 9.27 1.07
N GLY A 74 -16.24 8.43 2.10
CA GLY A 74 -16.53 7.00 2.05
C GLY A 74 -15.51 6.16 1.26
N LYS A 75 -15.92 4.95 0.87
CA LYS A 75 -15.04 3.94 0.23
C LYS A 75 -14.46 4.40 -1.10
N TYR A 76 -13.22 4.03 -1.38
CA TYR A 76 -12.54 4.29 -2.66
C TYR A 76 -13.25 3.70 -3.87
N SER A 77 -13.97 2.58 -3.71
CA SER A 77 -14.83 1.99 -4.75
C SER A 77 -15.96 2.91 -5.25
N LYS A 78 -16.21 4.05 -4.59
CA LYS A 78 -17.29 5.00 -4.92
C LYS A 78 -16.80 6.42 -5.21
N ARG A 79 -15.51 6.70 -5.07
CA ARG A 79 -14.98 8.07 -5.16
C ARG A 79 -14.70 8.48 -6.59
N SER A 80 -14.91 9.76 -6.92
CA SER A 80 -14.34 10.33 -8.14
C SER A 80 -12.81 10.23 -8.10
N PHE A 81 -12.16 10.36 -9.26
CA PHE A 81 -10.70 10.35 -9.32
C PHE A 81 -10.09 11.47 -8.48
N GLU A 82 -10.68 12.68 -8.50
CA GLU A 82 -10.22 13.84 -7.75
C GLU A 82 -10.26 13.60 -6.24
N SER A 83 -11.38 13.05 -5.74
CA SER A 83 -11.52 12.72 -4.31
C SER A 83 -10.59 11.56 -3.89
N PHE A 84 -10.38 10.58 -4.77
CA PHE A 84 -9.43 9.49 -4.54
C PHE A 84 -7.99 10.00 -4.48
N ALA A 85 -7.56 10.76 -5.49
CA ALA A 85 -6.21 11.32 -5.59
C ALA A 85 -5.89 12.27 -4.44
N ALA A 86 -6.85 13.10 -4.02
CA ALA A 86 -6.70 13.96 -2.85
C ALA A 86 -6.41 13.15 -1.57
N SER A 87 -7.09 12.01 -1.37
CA SER A 87 -6.79 11.13 -0.23
C SER A 87 -5.42 10.48 -0.34
N MET A 88 -4.99 10.01 -1.51
CA MET A 88 -3.64 9.45 -1.68
C MET A 88 -2.56 10.49 -1.37
N MET A 89 -2.74 11.73 -1.86
CA MET A 89 -1.83 12.85 -1.58
C MET A 89 -1.79 13.21 -0.09
N ASN A 90 -2.96 13.31 0.56
CA ASN A 90 -3.02 13.65 1.97
C ASN A 90 -2.42 12.56 2.87
N ASN A 91 -2.68 11.30 2.53
CA ASN A 91 -2.33 10.19 3.39
C ASN A 91 -0.87 9.76 3.27
N TRP A 92 -0.29 9.73 2.07
CA TRP A 92 1.06 9.18 1.89
C TRP A 92 1.87 9.81 0.74
N ALA A 93 1.25 10.14 -0.40
CA ALA A 93 2.00 10.52 -1.61
C ALA A 93 2.69 11.89 -1.50
N TYR A 94 2.28 12.74 -0.55
CA TYR A 94 3.00 13.98 -0.25
C TYR A 94 4.48 13.75 0.10
N SER A 95 4.82 12.58 0.68
CA SER A 95 6.20 12.22 1.07
C SER A 95 7.13 12.20 -0.15
N LEU A 96 6.61 11.76 -1.30
CA LEU A 96 7.35 11.68 -2.56
C LEU A 96 7.71 13.07 -3.11
N GLY A 97 6.81 14.05 -2.97
CA GLY A 97 7.03 15.41 -3.46
C GLY A 97 7.85 16.30 -2.51
N GLN A 98 8.04 15.88 -1.25
CA GLN A 98 8.78 16.62 -0.23
C GLN A 98 10.16 16.01 0.08
N ASP A 99 10.55 14.96 -0.65
CA ASP A 99 11.81 14.23 -0.48
C ASP A 99 12.07 13.80 0.98
N ILE A 100 11.00 13.35 1.67
CA ILE A 100 11.09 12.90 3.07
C ILE A 100 11.70 11.49 3.14
N ALA A 101 11.09 10.57 2.39
CA ALA A 101 11.52 9.19 2.20
C ALA A 101 10.73 8.57 1.04
N PRO A 102 11.27 7.51 0.38
CA PRO A 102 10.52 6.73 -0.59
C PRO A 102 9.24 6.14 0.00
N VAL A 103 8.24 5.94 -0.86
CA VAL A 103 7.01 5.23 -0.50
C VAL A 103 6.86 4.00 -1.38
N TRP A 104 6.64 2.85 -0.74
CA TRP A 104 6.28 1.58 -1.37
C TRP A 104 4.77 1.34 -1.15
N VAL A 105 3.98 1.12 -2.19
CA VAL A 105 2.59 0.66 -2.04
C VAL A 105 2.58 -0.83 -1.75
N GLY A 106 2.58 -1.18 -0.45
CA GLY A 106 2.88 -2.52 0.07
C GLY A 106 1.85 -3.56 -0.31
N GLU A 107 0.59 -3.14 -0.37
CA GLU A 107 -0.50 -3.98 -0.80
C GLU A 107 -1.55 -3.18 -1.55
N PHE A 108 -1.95 -3.73 -2.69
CA PHE A 108 -3.19 -3.41 -3.36
C PHE A 108 -3.61 -4.63 -4.17
N GLY A 109 -4.90 -4.73 -4.49
CA GLY A 109 -5.43 -5.91 -5.14
C GLY A 109 -6.86 -5.72 -5.62
N CYS A 110 -7.25 -6.57 -6.56
CA CYS A 110 -8.55 -6.53 -7.22
C CYS A 110 -8.89 -7.95 -7.70
N PRO A 111 -10.15 -8.39 -7.62
CA PRO A 111 -10.51 -9.76 -7.98
C PRO A 111 -10.45 -9.98 -9.49
N HIS A 112 -10.05 -11.17 -9.94
CA HIS A 112 -10.05 -11.55 -11.37
C HIS A 112 -11.41 -11.30 -12.05
N LEU A 113 -12.51 -11.47 -11.32
CA LEU A 113 -13.88 -11.18 -11.75
C LEU A 113 -14.42 -9.96 -10.97
N PRO A 114 -14.14 -8.72 -11.42
CA PRO A 114 -14.49 -7.53 -10.67
C PRO A 114 -15.94 -7.08 -10.88
N ASN A 115 -16.52 -6.48 -9.84
CA ASN A 115 -17.74 -5.70 -10.00
C ASN A 115 -17.43 -4.25 -10.41
N LYS A 116 -18.46 -3.43 -10.60
CA LYS A 116 -18.30 -2.01 -11.00
C LYS A 116 -17.44 -1.20 -10.03
N GLY A 117 -17.59 -1.40 -8.73
CA GLY A 117 -16.82 -0.67 -7.71
C GLY A 117 -15.36 -1.09 -7.66
N ASP A 118 -15.07 -2.38 -7.90
CA ASP A 118 -13.70 -2.89 -7.97
C ASP A 118 -12.94 -2.29 -9.16
N LEU A 119 -13.56 -2.30 -10.36
CA LEU A 119 -13.00 -1.66 -11.55
C LEU A 119 -12.83 -0.15 -11.37
N HIS A 120 -13.80 0.50 -10.72
CA HIS A 120 -13.75 1.95 -10.49
C HIS A 120 -12.56 2.35 -9.62
N TYR A 121 -12.36 1.66 -8.49
CA TYR A 121 -11.18 1.85 -7.65
C TYR A 121 -9.88 1.52 -8.39
N TRP A 122 -9.84 0.38 -9.09
CA TRP A 122 -8.65 -0.07 -9.82
C TRP A 122 -8.19 0.96 -10.84
N ASN A 123 -9.13 1.48 -11.65
CA ASN A 123 -8.84 2.51 -12.64
C ASN A 123 -8.30 3.79 -12.01
N ASN A 124 -8.86 4.21 -10.87
CA ASN A 124 -8.36 5.37 -10.14
C ASN A 124 -6.94 5.13 -9.59
N LEU A 125 -6.68 3.96 -9.00
CA LEU A 125 -5.36 3.62 -8.47
C LEU A 125 -4.31 3.54 -9.59
N MET A 126 -4.59 2.80 -10.67
CA MET A 126 -3.67 2.70 -11.81
C MET A 126 -3.40 4.06 -12.44
N ARG A 127 -4.41 4.93 -12.55
CA ARG A 127 -4.23 6.31 -13.02
C ARG A 127 -3.35 7.10 -12.06
N PHE A 128 -3.55 6.98 -10.75
CA PHE A 128 -2.77 7.70 -9.75
C PHE A 128 -1.31 7.24 -9.70
N LEU A 129 -1.05 5.93 -9.70
CA LEU A 129 0.31 5.37 -9.69
C LEU A 129 1.12 5.70 -10.96
N LYS A 130 0.46 6.05 -12.06
CA LYS A 130 1.12 6.60 -13.26
C LYS A 130 1.50 8.08 -13.12
N LEU A 131 1.04 8.78 -12.09
CA LEU A 131 1.32 10.19 -11.85
C LEU A 131 2.37 10.42 -10.75
N VAL A 132 2.74 9.38 -10.02
CA VAL A 132 3.68 9.45 -8.91
C VAL A 132 4.77 8.41 -9.10
N ASP A 133 5.95 8.68 -8.55
CA ASP A 133 7.08 7.76 -8.54
C ASP A 133 7.04 6.92 -7.26
N ALA A 134 6.25 5.84 -7.29
CA ALA A 134 6.09 4.92 -6.16
C ALA A 134 6.24 3.48 -6.63
N ASP A 135 7.15 2.75 -6.00
CA ASP A 135 7.28 1.31 -6.15
C ASP A 135 6.13 0.58 -5.45
N PHE A 136 5.93 -0.70 -5.77
CA PHE A 136 4.77 -1.43 -5.28
C PHE A 136 4.99 -2.94 -5.15
N ALA A 137 4.14 -3.57 -4.33
CA ALA A 137 3.90 -5.00 -4.34
C ALA A 137 2.41 -5.30 -4.48
N TYR A 138 2.08 -6.27 -5.32
CA TYR A 138 0.70 -6.67 -5.57
C TYR A 138 0.26 -7.78 -4.61
N TRP A 139 -0.94 -7.64 -4.03
CA TRP A 139 -1.62 -8.69 -3.31
C TRP A 139 -2.66 -9.38 -4.21
N ALA A 140 -2.50 -10.64 -4.61
CA ALA A 140 -1.37 -11.53 -4.30
C ALA A 140 -1.00 -12.39 -5.51
N ILE A 141 0.19 -12.99 -5.47
CA ILE A 141 0.54 -14.05 -6.41
C ILE A 141 -0.32 -15.29 -6.13
N ASN A 142 -0.53 -15.63 -4.86
CA ASN A 142 -1.12 -16.87 -4.39
C ASN A 142 -2.51 -17.17 -4.99
N PRO A 143 -2.78 -18.41 -5.43
CA PRO A 143 -4.10 -18.82 -5.92
C PRO A 143 -5.09 -19.10 -4.79
N LYS A 144 -4.61 -19.30 -3.56
CA LYS A 144 -5.42 -19.73 -2.41
C LYS A 144 -5.02 -19.01 -1.13
N LYS A 145 -6.00 -18.84 -0.24
CA LYS A 145 -5.81 -18.27 1.10
C LYS A 145 -5.19 -19.29 2.05
N PRO A 146 -4.14 -18.94 2.81
CA PRO A 146 -3.47 -19.89 3.70
C PRO A 146 -4.35 -20.46 4.82
N ALA A 147 -5.36 -19.71 5.26
CA ALA A 147 -6.15 -20.07 6.43
C ALA A 147 -7.12 -21.24 6.19
N ASN A 148 -7.64 -21.39 4.97
CA ASN A 148 -8.74 -22.29 4.67
C ASN A 148 -8.70 -22.90 3.26
N ASP A 149 -7.62 -22.67 2.50
CA ASP A 149 -7.46 -23.15 1.13
C ASP A 149 -8.56 -22.66 0.16
N GLU A 150 -9.32 -21.63 0.55
CA GLU A 150 -10.28 -20.96 -0.33
C GLU A 150 -9.56 -20.26 -1.47
N LEU A 151 -10.23 -20.16 -2.62
CA LEU A 151 -9.75 -19.39 -3.76
C LEU A 151 -9.42 -17.95 -3.32
N GLU A 152 -8.18 -17.53 -3.57
CA GLU A 152 -7.78 -16.13 -3.46
C GLU A 152 -8.21 -15.44 -4.75
N THR A 153 -9.33 -14.72 -4.71
CA THR A 153 -9.90 -14.08 -5.90
C THR A 153 -8.95 -13.03 -6.47
N TYR A 154 -8.01 -12.53 -5.68
CA TYR A 154 -6.99 -11.56 -6.09
C TYR A 154 -5.74 -12.24 -6.65
N GLY A 155 -5.65 -13.57 -6.66
CA GLY A 155 -4.49 -14.31 -7.16
C GLY A 155 -4.08 -13.92 -8.58
N LEU A 156 -2.79 -14.01 -8.88
CA LEU A 156 -2.23 -13.82 -10.23
C LEU A 156 -1.83 -15.12 -10.91
N VAL A 157 -1.88 -16.26 -10.22
CA VAL A 157 -1.60 -17.58 -10.80
C VAL A 157 -2.76 -18.54 -10.52
N GLY A 158 -2.86 -19.59 -11.33
CA GLY A 158 -3.80 -20.69 -11.14
C GLY A 158 -3.41 -21.60 -9.97
N ASN A 159 -4.28 -22.55 -9.64
CA ASN A 159 -4.04 -23.53 -8.57
C ASN A 159 -2.81 -24.42 -8.80
N ASP A 160 -2.31 -24.48 -10.03
CA ASP A 160 -1.07 -25.19 -10.40
C ASP A 160 0.20 -24.44 -9.98
N TRP A 161 0.08 -23.19 -9.50
CA TRP A 161 1.21 -22.29 -9.18
C TRP A 161 2.10 -21.94 -10.39
N GLU A 162 1.66 -22.27 -11.59
CA GLU A 162 2.44 -22.11 -12.82
C GLU A 162 1.73 -21.21 -13.83
N THR A 163 0.42 -21.39 -14.02
CA THR A 163 -0.33 -20.70 -15.06
C THR A 163 -0.69 -19.28 -14.63
N PRO A 164 -0.20 -18.22 -15.28
CA PRO A 164 -0.59 -16.85 -14.95
C PRO A 164 -2.02 -16.56 -15.35
N ILE A 165 -2.72 -15.76 -14.54
CA ILE A 165 -4.03 -15.22 -14.86
C ILE A 165 -3.84 -13.96 -15.71
N LEU A 166 -3.98 -14.13 -17.03
CA LEU A 166 -3.77 -13.06 -18.01
C LEU A 166 -5.03 -12.20 -18.17
N ASP A 167 -5.17 -11.20 -17.31
CA ASP A 167 -6.32 -10.29 -17.32
C ASP A 167 -5.93 -8.80 -17.27
N TYR A 168 -6.94 -7.95 -17.05
CA TYR A 168 -6.76 -6.50 -16.97
C TYR A 168 -5.73 -6.08 -15.90
N ARG A 169 -5.59 -6.83 -14.81
CA ARG A 169 -4.70 -6.48 -13.68
C ARG A 169 -3.25 -6.55 -14.13
N LEU A 170 -2.85 -7.70 -14.70
CA LEU A 170 -1.48 -7.88 -15.19
C LEU A 170 -1.17 -6.89 -16.34
N ARG A 171 -2.11 -6.71 -17.28
CA ARG A 171 -1.95 -5.75 -18.38
C ARG A 171 -1.71 -4.32 -17.87
N ASP A 172 -2.52 -3.87 -16.90
CA ASP A 172 -2.44 -2.51 -16.41
C ASP A 172 -1.18 -2.28 -15.55
N MET A 173 -0.78 -3.27 -14.74
CA MET A 173 0.42 -3.21 -13.91
C MET A 173 1.73 -3.23 -14.70
N VAL A 174 1.80 -3.93 -15.84
CA VAL A 174 2.99 -3.90 -16.73
C VAL A 174 3.28 -2.50 -17.28
N GLY A 175 2.29 -1.59 -17.23
CA GLY A 175 2.46 -0.19 -17.58
C GLY A 175 2.95 0.72 -16.44
N LEU A 176 3.13 0.19 -15.22
CA LEU A 176 3.69 0.94 -14.08
C LEU A 176 5.23 0.86 -14.13
N GLY A 177 5.92 1.91 -13.64
CA GLY A 177 7.39 1.93 -13.52
C GLY A 177 8.19 2.16 -14.81
N LYS A 178 7.57 2.62 -15.90
CA LYS A 178 8.23 2.97 -17.18
C LYS A 178 8.47 4.48 -17.37
N GLN A 179 8.65 5.24 -16.29
CA GLN A 179 8.96 6.67 -16.40
C GLN A 179 10.47 6.90 -16.59
#